data_AF-A0A1D6NFR6-F1
#
_entry.id   AF-A0A1D6NFR6-F1
#
_cell.length_a   1.000
_cell.length_b   1.000
_cell.length_c   1.000
_cell.angle_alpha   90.00
_cell.angle_beta   90.00
_cell.angle_gamma   90.00
#
_symmetry.space_group_name_H-M   'P 1'
#
loop_
_entity.id
_entity.type
_entity.pdbx_description
1 polymer ?
#
loop_
_entity_poly.entity_id
_entity_poly.type
_entity_poly.pdbx_seq_one_letter_code
_entity_poly.pdbx_strand_id
1 'polypeptide(L)'
;MVMGAASVGTLLVALAVLAPAVMTQSCDDELPAQLAGNFSGLACAPVWNSFVLRYAQDKDNVLRVVLSTMYSTGWVGMGFSKNGLMVDSSAMVGWIGKTGLPHIKPFSLRGKTPSQVVADQGFLVSSDNHKPTVLVQQAKIYLAFQLSFTEPLRRQNVLLAVGSAIPVNDRLAEHQDKTSIVFDFTTGPFDYCFIHSSAAFHSERKSVVGFSAS
;
A
#
# COMPACT_ATOMS: atom_id res chain seq x y z
N MET A 1 7.43 36.27 68.26
CA MET A 1 8.21 35.56 67.23
C MET A 1 8.08 34.08 67.54
N VAL A 2 7.46 33.22 66.74
CA VAL A 2 7.73 32.95 65.31
C VAL A 2 6.42 32.56 64.61
N MET A 3 6.18 33.14 63.43
CA MET A 3 5.12 32.74 62.49
C MET A 3 5.56 31.47 61.75
N GLY A 4 4.76 30.40 61.82
CA GLY A 4 4.91 29.22 60.97
C GLY A 4 4.07 29.37 59.71
N ALA A 5 4.71 29.55 58.56
CA ALA A 5 4.05 29.63 57.26
C ALA A 5 3.63 28.22 56.79
N ALA A 6 2.34 28.03 56.50
CA ALA A 6 1.83 26.83 55.84
C ALA A 6 2.03 26.97 54.32
N SER A 7 2.85 26.10 53.73
CA SER A 7 3.05 26.04 52.29
C SER A 7 1.88 25.29 51.62
N VAL A 8 1.12 26.00 50.79
CA VAL A 8 0.09 25.42 49.93
C VAL A 8 0.80 24.81 48.72
N GLY A 9 0.88 23.49 48.65
CA GLY A 9 1.43 22.76 47.51
C GLY A 9 0.43 22.72 46.36
N THR A 10 0.72 23.44 45.28
CA THR A 10 -0.08 23.46 44.04
C THR A 10 0.09 22.13 43.30
N LEU A 11 -0.99 21.35 43.16
CA LEU A 11 -1.01 20.12 42.38
C LEU A 11 -1.12 20.46 40.88
N LEU A 12 0.00 20.35 40.14
CA LEU A 12 0.01 20.47 38.68
C LEU A 12 -0.54 19.19 38.06
N VAL A 13 -1.78 19.23 37.56
CA VAL A 13 -2.34 18.16 36.73
C VAL A 13 -1.83 18.36 35.30
N ALA A 14 -0.87 17.53 34.88
CA ALA A 14 -0.39 17.52 33.51
C ALA A 14 -1.43 16.85 32.61
N LEU A 15 -2.10 17.62 31.74
CA LEU A 15 -2.88 17.07 30.64
C LEU A 15 -1.90 16.51 29.60
N ALA A 16 -1.83 15.18 29.49
CA ALA A 16 -1.15 14.53 28.38
C ALA A 16 -1.95 14.78 27.09
N VAL A 17 -1.39 15.58 26.19
CA VAL A 17 -1.94 15.74 24.84
C VAL A 17 -1.68 14.45 24.07
N LEU A 18 -2.74 13.67 23.82
CA LEU A 18 -2.68 12.52 22.93
C LEU A 18 -2.48 13.03 21.50
N ALA A 19 -1.25 12.93 21.01
CA ALA A 19 -0.99 13.10 19.58
C ALA A 19 -1.72 11.98 18.81
N PRO A 20 -2.41 12.28 17.69
CA PRO A 20 -2.98 11.23 16.87
C PRO A 20 -1.85 10.34 16.36
N ALA A 21 -1.92 9.05 16.68
CA ALA A 21 -1.00 8.06 16.11
C ALA A 21 -1.18 8.07 14.59
N VAL A 22 -0.14 8.46 13.86
CA VAL A 22 -0.09 8.25 12.41
C VAL A 22 -0.09 6.75 12.20
N MET A 23 -1.23 6.19 11.76
CA MET A 23 -1.35 4.77 11.44
C MET A 23 -0.53 4.51 10.17
N THR A 24 0.76 4.24 10.34
CA THR A 24 1.60 3.67 9.28
C THR A 24 1.07 2.27 9.00
N GLN A 25 0.57 2.02 7.79
CA GLN A 25 0.17 0.68 7.39
C GLN A 25 1.39 -0.24 7.44
N SER A 26 1.30 -1.34 8.18
CA SER A 26 2.38 -2.32 8.29
C SER A 26 2.12 -3.52 7.39
N CYS A 27 3.18 -4.25 7.08
CA CYS A 27 3.10 -5.57 6.47
C CYS A 27 2.51 -6.64 7.39
N ASP A 28 2.40 -6.33 8.68
CA ASP A 28 1.82 -7.21 9.69
C ASP A 28 0.28 -7.31 9.59
N ASP A 29 -0.36 -6.37 8.89
CA ASP A 29 -1.82 -6.42 8.69
C ASP A 29 -2.20 -7.60 7.78
N GLU A 30 -3.11 -8.45 8.23
CA GLU A 30 -3.68 -9.50 7.40
C GLU A 30 -4.50 -8.90 6.24
N LEU A 31 -4.49 -9.59 5.09
CA LEU A 31 -5.37 -9.26 3.99
C LEU A 31 -6.83 -9.57 4.36
N PRO A 32 -7.80 -8.75 3.93
CA PRO A 32 -9.21 -9.09 4.02
C PRO A 32 -9.49 -10.50 3.50
N ALA A 33 -10.37 -11.26 4.17
CA ALA A 33 -10.68 -12.65 3.82
C ALA A 33 -11.10 -12.83 2.35
N GLN A 34 -11.78 -11.82 1.78
CA GLN A 34 -12.21 -11.76 0.38
C GLN A 34 -11.03 -11.71 -0.61
N LEU A 35 -9.88 -11.20 -0.17
CA LEU A 35 -8.65 -11.14 -0.98
C LEU A 35 -7.69 -12.28 -0.64
N ALA A 36 -7.66 -12.74 0.62
CA ALA A 36 -6.71 -13.73 1.12
C ALA A 36 -6.70 -15.04 0.31
N GLY A 37 -7.85 -15.48 -0.21
CA GLY A 37 -7.94 -16.69 -1.03
C GLY A 37 -7.18 -16.62 -2.36
N ASN A 38 -7.30 -15.49 -3.08
CA ASN A 38 -6.71 -15.32 -4.42
C ASN A 38 -5.34 -14.63 -4.40
N PHE A 39 -5.00 -13.98 -3.28
CA PHE A 39 -3.80 -13.16 -3.10
C PHE A 39 -3.01 -13.57 -1.86
N SER A 40 -2.68 -14.86 -1.76
CA SER A 40 -1.80 -15.42 -0.73
C SER A 40 -0.34 -15.52 -1.20
N GLY A 41 0.57 -15.67 -0.22
CA GLY A 41 2.01 -15.85 -0.48
C GLY A 41 2.68 -14.64 -1.13
N LEU A 42 2.20 -13.43 -0.83
CA LEU A 42 2.75 -12.20 -1.37
C LEU A 42 3.88 -11.68 -0.48
N ALA A 43 4.97 -11.26 -1.11
CA ALA A 43 5.93 -10.36 -0.50
C ALA A 43 5.24 -9.06 -0.08
N CYS A 44 5.80 -8.33 0.88
CA CYS A 44 5.21 -7.07 1.33
C CYS A 44 6.28 -6.01 1.55
N ALA A 45 5.98 -4.78 1.13
CA ALA A 45 6.81 -3.61 1.39
C ALA A 45 5.94 -2.35 1.61
N PRO A 46 6.19 -1.56 2.67
CA PRO A 46 5.74 -0.18 2.72
C PRO A 46 6.48 0.61 1.63
N VAL A 47 5.75 1.39 0.82
CA VAL A 47 6.33 2.02 -0.37
C VAL A 47 6.27 3.55 -0.36
N TRP A 48 5.24 4.14 0.25
CA TRP A 48 5.09 5.61 0.33
C TRP A 48 3.97 6.02 1.28
N ASN A 49 4.23 6.89 2.27
CA ASN A 49 3.25 7.30 3.26
C ASN A 49 2.54 6.09 3.91
N SER A 50 1.23 5.95 3.74
CA SER A 50 0.42 4.83 4.21
C SER A 50 0.23 3.73 3.15
N PHE A 51 0.92 3.81 2.01
CA PHE A 51 0.85 2.78 0.98
C PHE A 51 1.70 1.57 1.34
N VAL A 52 1.07 0.41 1.25
CA VAL A 52 1.74 -0.89 1.33
C VAL A 52 1.48 -1.65 0.03
N LEU A 53 2.56 -2.11 -0.58
CA LEU A 53 2.54 -2.95 -1.77
C LEU A 53 2.79 -4.40 -1.36
N ARG A 54 1.79 -5.25 -1.56
CA ARG A 54 1.95 -6.71 -1.52
C ARG A 54 2.04 -7.24 -2.94
N TYR A 55 3.01 -8.10 -3.23
CA TYR A 55 3.28 -8.53 -4.59
C TYR A 55 3.88 -9.93 -4.68
N ALA A 56 3.68 -10.59 -5.81
CA ALA A 56 4.39 -11.79 -6.21
C ALA A 56 4.42 -11.90 -7.73
N GLN A 57 5.46 -12.49 -8.28
CA GLN A 57 5.57 -12.76 -9.71
C GLN A 57 5.77 -14.25 -9.92
N ASP A 58 5.04 -14.83 -10.87
CA ASP A 58 5.18 -16.24 -11.21
C ASP A 58 6.08 -16.47 -12.43
N LYS A 59 6.18 -17.74 -12.84
CA LYS A 59 7.03 -18.17 -13.97
C LYS A 59 6.46 -17.76 -15.33
N ASP A 60 5.19 -17.40 -15.39
CA ASP A 60 4.48 -16.98 -16.60
C ASP A 60 4.49 -15.45 -16.75
N ASN A 61 5.36 -14.76 -15.99
CA ASN A 61 5.51 -13.31 -15.96
C ASN A 61 4.22 -12.58 -15.55
N VAL A 62 3.38 -13.23 -14.73
CA VAL A 62 2.21 -12.61 -14.15
C VAL A 62 2.58 -12.00 -12.81
N LEU A 63 2.48 -10.68 -12.71
CA LEU A 63 2.61 -9.94 -11.47
C LEU A 63 1.25 -9.89 -10.77
N ARG A 64 1.17 -10.47 -9.57
CA ARG A 64 0.04 -10.31 -8.65
C ARG A 64 0.33 -9.14 -7.71
N VAL A 65 -0.63 -8.23 -7.59
CA VAL A 65 -0.51 -7.03 -6.76
C VAL A 65 -1.71 -6.92 -5.83
N VAL A 66 -1.46 -6.57 -4.57
CA VAL A 66 -2.42 -5.91 -3.69
C VAL A 66 -1.80 -4.62 -3.17
N LEU A 67 -2.29 -3.49 -3.66
CA LEU A 67 -1.91 -2.17 -3.15
C LEU A 67 -2.95 -1.71 -2.13
N SER A 68 -2.52 -1.38 -0.91
CA SER A 68 -3.40 -0.83 0.12
C SER A 68 -2.94 0.54 0.58
N THR A 69 -3.89 1.40 0.93
CA THR A 69 -3.63 2.71 1.55
C THR A 69 -4.86 3.19 2.32
N MET A 70 -4.68 4.22 3.16
CA MET A 70 -5.80 4.87 3.85
C MET A 70 -6.71 5.56 2.83
N TYR A 71 -8.02 5.44 3.00
CA TYR A 71 -9.00 5.86 2.02
C TYR A 71 -10.24 6.47 2.66
N SER A 72 -10.63 7.66 2.17
CA SER A 72 -11.88 8.31 2.49
C SER A 72 -12.79 8.40 1.26
N THR A 73 -12.27 8.93 0.16
CA THR A 73 -12.99 9.13 -1.10
C THR A 73 -12.01 9.32 -2.26
N GLY A 74 -12.54 9.39 -3.49
CA GLY A 74 -11.79 9.67 -4.69
C GLY A 74 -11.19 8.41 -5.31
N TRP A 75 -9.93 8.46 -5.75
CA TRP A 75 -9.30 7.37 -6.48
C TRP A 75 -7.86 7.14 -6.03
N VAL A 76 -7.39 5.92 -6.18
CA VAL A 76 -6.00 5.50 -5.92
C VAL A 76 -5.44 4.85 -7.18
N GLY A 77 -4.20 5.18 -7.54
CA GLY A 77 -3.56 4.70 -8.76
C GLY A 77 -2.15 4.15 -8.53
N MET A 78 -1.84 3.08 -9.27
CA MET A 78 -0.51 2.51 -9.41
C MET A 78 -0.09 2.51 -10.88
N GLY A 79 0.91 3.31 -11.23
CA GLY A 79 1.46 3.40 -12.57
C GLY A 79 2.74 2.59 -12.75
N PHE A 80 2.96 2.12 -13.98
CA PHE A 80 4.18 1.49 -14.45
C PHE A 80 4.77 2.40 -15.52
N SER A 81 5.98 2.89 -15.28
CA SER A 81 6.64 3.87 -16.15
C SER A 81 8.04 3.42 -16.56
N LYS A 82 8.42 3.71 -17.80
CA LYS A 82 9.79 3.42 -18.28
C LYS A 82 10.82 4.36 -17.67
N ASN A 83 10.44 5.60 -17.35
CA ASN A 83 11.34 6.68 -16.95
C ASN A 83 10.96 7.38 -15.63
N GLY A 84 9.94 6.86 -14.92
CA GLY A 84 9.44 7.48 -13.68
C GLY A 84 8.58 8.74 -13.91
N LEU A 85 8.23 9.03 -15.17
CA LEU A 85 7.31 10.11 -15.50
C LEU A 85 5.92 9.57 -15.79
N MET A 86 4.93 10.41 -15.53
CA MET A 86 3.51 10.14 -15.79
C MET A 86 3.22 9.99 -17.28
N VAL A 87 3.74 10.90 -18.11
CA VAL A 87 3.50 10.86 -19.56
C VAL A 87 4.20 9.64 -20.15
N ASP A 88 3.51 8.94 -21.05
CA ASP A 88 3.93 7.70 -21.69
C ASP A 88 4.01 6.49 -20.74
N SER A 89 3.22 6.52 -19.68
CA SER A 89 3.05 5.40 -18.75
C SER A 89 1.63 4.81 -18.81
N SER A 90 1.42 3.69 -18.12
CA SER A 90 0.09 3.12 -17.90
C SER A 90 -0.14 2.85 -16.43
N ALA A 91 -1.38 2.95 -15.96
CA ALA A 91 -1.71 2.78 -14.54
C ALA A 91 -2.96 1.94 -14.32
N MET A 92 -2.96 1.14 -13.26
CA MET A 92 -4.18 0.57 -12.68
C MET A 92 -4.72 1.56 -11.66
N VAL A 93 -5.98 1.96 -11.81
CA VAL A 93 -6.64 2.93 -10.93
C VAL A 93 -7.94 2.34 -10.42
N GLY A 94 -8.18 2.46 -9.11
CA GLY A 94 -9.42 2.02 -8.49
C GLY A 94 -10.03 3.03 -7.54
N TRP A 95 -11.35 2.94 -7.40
CA TRP A 95 -12.18 3.83 -6.60
C TRP A 95 -13.49 3.17 -6.18
N ILE A 96 -14.18 3.79 -5.23
CA ILE A 96 -15.59 3.51 -4.94
C ILE A 96 -16.44 4.60 -5.60
N GLY A 97 -17.36 4.19 -6.47
CA GLY A 97 -18.27 5.10 -7.17
C GLY A 97 -19.29 5.73 -6.24
N LYS A 98 -20.01 6.75 -6.72
CA LYS A 98 -21.05 7.46 -5.93
C LYS A 98 -22.17 6.54 -5.45
N THR A 99 -22.42 5.42 -6.14
CA THR A 99 -23.40 4.40 -5.78
C THR A 99 -22.87 3.36 -4.79
N GLY A 100 -21.62 3.50 -4.32
CA GLY A 100 -20.95 2.53 -3.46
C GLY A 100 -20.35 1.33 -4.20
N LEU A 101 -20.47 1.28 -5.53
CA LEU A 101 -19.91 0.19 -6.32
C LEU A 101 -18.39 0.34 -6.51
N PRO A 102 -17.61 -0.76 -6.41
CA PRO A 102 -16.18 -0.74 -6.69
C PRO A 102 -15.89 -0.64 -8.19
N HIS A 103 -14.86 0.12 -8.54
CA HIS A 103 -14.37 0.25 -9.92
C HIS A 103 -12.85 0.12 -9.94
N ILE A 104 -12.31 -0.58 -10.94
CA ILE A 104 -10.89 -0.65 -11.24
C ILE A 104 -10.68 -0.79 -12.73
N LYS A 105 -9.78 0.03 -13.29
CA LYS A 105 -9.51 0.07 -14.74
C LYS A 105 -8.03 0.38 -15.02
N PRO A 106 -7.49 -0.14 -16.14
CA PRO A 106 -6.23 0.36 -16.67
C PRO A 106 -6.44 1.73 -17.33
N PHE A 107 -5.41 2.57 -17.30
CA PHE A 107 -5.38 3.89 -17.91
C PHE A 107 -4.08 4.09 -18.71
N SER A 108 -4.20 4.70 -19.88
CA SER A 108 -3.08 5.24 -20.65
C SER A 108 -2.85 6.69 -20.26
N LEU A 109 -1.64 7.02 -19.80
CA LEU A 109 -1.28 8.36 -19.34
C LEU A 109 -0.49 9.09 -20.44
N ARG A 110 -1.21 9.69 -21.40
CA ARG A 110 -0.62 10.29 -22.62
C ARG A 110 -0.26 11.77 -22.47
N GLY A 111 -0.58 12.35 -21.32
CA GLY A 111 -0.43 13.76 -21.05
C GLY A 111 -0.90 14.11 -19.65
N LYS A 112 -0.81 15.38 -19.30
CA LYS A 112 -1.14 15.89 -17.95
C LYS A 112 -2.56 16.43 -17.84
N THR A 113 -3.30 16.45 -18.94
CA THR A 113 -4.70 16.92 -18.95
C THR A 113 -5.66 15.74 -18.82
N PRO A 114 -6.85 15.89 -18.21
CA PRO A 114 -7.82 14.81 -18.05
C PRO A 114 -8.29 14.17 -19.37
N SER A 115 -8.18 14.85 -20.51
CA SER A 115 -8.49 14.27 -21.83
C SER A 115 -7.41 13.35 -22.39
N GLN A 116 -6.19 13.43 -21.84
CA GLN A 116 -5.06 12.60 -22.22
C GLN A 116 -4.82 11.45 -21.22
N VAL A 117 -5.69 11.32 -20.21
CA VAL A 117 -5.74 10.20 -19.27
C VAL A 117 -6.92 9.33 -19.67
N VAL A 118 -6.64 8.24 -20.39
CA VAL A 118 -7.67 7.49 -21.13
C VAL A 118 -7.87 6.12 -20.50
N ALA A 119 -9.08 5.87 -20.00
CA ALA A 119 -9.47 4.59 -19.41
C ALA A 119 -9.50 3.46 -20.46
N ASP A 120 -9.33 2.23 -19.97
CA ASP A 120 -9.38 0.99 -20.76
C ASP A 120 -8.38 0.96 -21.94
N GLN A 121 -7.29 1.71 -21.82
CA GLN A 121 -6.21 1.79 -22.81
C GLN A 121 -4.85 1.75 -22.09
N GLY A 122 -3.79 1.54 -22.87
CA GLY A 122 -2.42 1.46 -22.37
C GLY A 122 -1.81 0.10 -22.67
N PHE A 123 -0.69 -0.21 -22.01
CA PHE A 123 0.04 -1.46 -22.22
C PHE A 123 -0.17 -2.49 -21.08
N LEU A 124 -0.95 -2.14 -20.06
CA LEU A 124 -1.25 -3.05 -18.96
C LEU A 124 -2.30 -4.08 -19.39
N VAL A 125 -1.90 -5.34 -19.43
CA VAL A 125 -2.78 -6.46 -19.77
C VAL A 125 -3.17 -7.17 -18.48
N SER A 126 -4.47 -7.19 -18.16
CA SER A 126 -4.97 -7.97 -17.03
C SER A 126 -4.86 -9.46 -17.34
N SER A 127 -4.42 -10.26 -16.37
CA SER A 127 -4.45 -11.73 -16.51
C SER A 127 -5.89 -12.26 -16.40
N ASP A 128 -6.23 -13.27 -17.20
CA ASP A 128 -7.55 -13.90 -17.20
C ASP A 128 -7.81 -14.75 -15.93
N ASN A 129 -6.76 -15.06 -15.17
CA ASN A 129 -6.85 -15.97 -14.03
C ASN A 129 -7.71 -15.41 -12.88
N HIS A 130 -7.69 -14.09 -12.66
CA HIS A 130 -8.42 -13.46 -11.57
C HIS A 130 -8.91 -12.06 -11.95
N LYS A 131 -10.19 -11.79 -11.66
CA LYS A 131 -10.78 -10.47 -11.90
C LYS A 131 -10.16 -9.41 -10.97
N PRO A 132 -9.72 -8.26 -11.50
CA PRO A 132 -9.33 -7.11 -10.69
C PRO A 132 -10.44 -6.74 -9.69
N THR A 133 -10.05 -6.46 -8.45
CA THR A 133 -10.97 -6.26 -7.33
C THR A 133 -10.60 -4.99 -6.57
N VAL A 134 -11.63 -4.22 -6.17
CA VAL A 134 -11.50 -3.13 -5.20
C VAL A 134 -12.34 -3.45 -3.99
N LEU A 135 -11.74 -3.30 -2.82
CA LEU A 135 -12.39 -3.47 -1.54
C LEU A 135 -12.06 -2.29 -0.64
N VAL A 136 -13.04 -1.83 0.13
CA VAL A 136 -12.82 -0.89 1.24
C VAL A 136 -13.20 -1.57 2.55
N GLN A 137 -12.27 -1.61 3.50
CA GLN A 137 -12.48 -2.17 4.82
C GLN A 137 -11.65 -1.39 5.83
N GLN A 138 -12.24 -1.05 6.98
CA GLN A 138 -11.54 -0.36 8.08
C GLN A 138 -10.76 0.89 7.62
N ALA A 139 -11.41 1.76 6.82
CA ALA A 139 -10.82 2.97 6.24
C ALA A 139 -9.60 2.73 5.32
N LYS A 140 -9.40 1.50 4.83
CA LYS A 140 -8.39 1.14 3.83
C LYS A 140 -9.07 0.79 2.51
N ILE A 141 -8.53 1.29 1.41
CA ILE A 141 -8.82 0.73 0.08
C ILE A 141 -7.75 -0.29 -0.27
N TYR A 142 -8.17 -1.36 -0.95
CA TYR A 142 -7.32 -2.40 -1.50
C TYR A 142 -7.59 -2.48 -3.00
N LEU A 143 -6.53 -2.33 -3.80
CA LEU A 143 -6.55 -2.57 -5.24
C LEU A 143 -5.82 -3.89 -5.49
N ALA A 144 -6.56 -4.94 -5.82
CA ALA A 144 -6.04 -6.26 -6.06
C ALA A 144 -6.18 -6.62 -7.54
N PHE A 145 -5.08 -6.88 -8.23
CA PHE A 145 -5.09 -7.15 -9.67
C PHE A 145 -3.89 -7.99 -10.10
N GLN A 146 -3.97 -8.54 -11.31
CA GLN A 146 -2.90 -9.34 -11.92
C GLN A 146 -2.57 -8.77 -13.29
N LEU A 147 -1.29 -8.63 -13.59
CA LEU A 147 -0.80 -8.07 -14.84
C LEU A 147 0.16 -9.04 -15.52
N SER A 148 -0.07 -9.31 -16.79
CA SER A 148 0.83 -10.13 -17.61
C SER A 148 1.86 -9.25 -18.30
N PHE A 149 3.13 -9.64 -18.20
CA PHE A 149 4.25 -8.99 -18.87
C PHE A 149 4.95 -9.96 -19.83
N THR A 150 5.69 -9.42 -20.80
CA THR A 150 6.50 -10.24 -21.73
C THR A 150 7.72 -10.85 -21.04
N GLU A 151 8.21 -10.20 -19.99
CA GLU A 151 9.37 -10.63 -19.20
C GLU A 151 9.11 -10.35 -17.71
N PRO A 152 9.77 -11.07 -16.78
CA PRO A 152 9.63 -10.81 -15.36
C PRO A 152 10.11 -9.40 -15.03
N LEU A 153 9.29 -8.63 -14.30
CA LEU A 153 9.68 -7.34 -13.79
C LEU A 153 10.80 -7.50 -12.75
N ARG A 154 11.82 -6.66 -12.89
CA ARG A 154 12.91 -6.51 -11.92
C ARG A 154 12.81 -5.14 -11.24
N ARG A 155 13.74 -4.24 -11.53
CA ARG A 155 13.64 -2.83 -11.16
C ARG A 155 12.71 -2.09 -12.13
N GLN A 156 11.64 -1.53 -11.59
CA GLN A 156 10.57 -0.90 -12.35
C GLN A 156 10.24 0.47 -11.73
N ASN A 157 10.09 1.52 -12.53
CA ASN A 157 9.56 2.78 -12.00
C ASN A 157 8.06 2.62 -11.75
N VAL A 158 7.67 2.72 -10.49
CA VAL A 158 6.28 2.68 -10.04
C VAL A 158 5.85 4.09 -9.70
N LEU A 159 4.70 4.49 -10.23
CA LEU A 159 4.05 5.74 -9.89
C LEU A 159 2.94 5.43 -8.89
N LEU A 160 2.81 6.23 -7.83
CA LEU A 160 1.70 6.13 -6.90
C LEU A 160 1.00 7.48 -6.85
N ALA A 161 -0.32 7.47 -6.86
CA ALA A 161 -1.11 8.69 -6.82
C ALA A 161 -2.44 8.49 -6.10
N VAL A 162 -2.92 9.57 -5.47
CA VAL A 162 -4.26 9.66 -4.91
C VAL A 162 -4.95 10.90 -5.44
N GLY A 163 -6.23 10.80 -5.77
CA GLY A 163 -7.08 11.95 -6.08
C GLY A 163 -8.30 11.96 -5.17
N SER A 164 -8.81 13.14 -4.81
CA SER A 164 -9.92 13.30 -3.87
C SER A 164 -11.30 13.30 -4.53
N ALA A 165 -11.37 13.55 -5.84
CA ALA A 165 -12.63 13.56 -6.58
C ALA A 165 -13.00 12.15 -7.07
N ILE A 166 -14.22 11.69 -6.80
CA ILE A 166 -14.73 10.43 -7.33
C ILE A 166 -14.85 10.56 -8.86
N PRO A 167 -14.21 9.67 -9.64
CA PRO A 167 -14.30 9.69 -11.09
C PRO A 167 -15.74 9.63 -11.62
N VAL A 168 -16.00 10.35 -12.70
CA VAL A 168 -17.29 10.35 -13.43
C VAL A 168 -17.00 10.09 -14.91
N ASN A 169 -17.73 9.17 -15.53
CA ASN A 169 -17.49 8.70 -16.90
C ASN A 169 -16.03 8.28 -17.13
N ASP A 170 -15.47 7.57 -16.14
CA ASP A 170 -14.08 7.12 -16.11
C ASP A 170 -13.02 8.24 -16.29
N ARG A 171 -13.39 9.50 -16.02
CA ARG A 171 -12.46 10.62 -16.05
C ARG A 171 -11.89 10.89 -14.67
N LEU A 172 -10.56 10.85 -14.59
CA LEU A 172 -9.81 11.19 -13.39
C LEU A 172 -9.60 12.70 -13.34
N ALA A 173 -9.91 13.31 -12.19
CA ALA A 173 -9.37 14.61 -11.85
C ALA A 173 -7.87 14.51 -11.57
N GLU A 174 -7.17 15.65 -11.52
CA GLU A 174 -5.76 15.67 -11.11
C GLU A 174 -5.61 15.05 -9.71
N HIS A 175 -4.51 14.32 -9.52
CA HIS A 175 -4.15 13.76 -8.21
C HIS A 175 -3.94 14.89 -7.20
N GLN A 176 -4.33 14.66 -5.95
CA GLN A 176 -3.99 15.55 -4.84
C GLN A 176 -2.54 15.35 -4.40
N ASP A 177 -2.05 14.12 -4.46
CA ASP A 177 -0.68 13.77 -4.09
C ASP A 177 -0.16 12.62 -4.94
N LYS A 178 1.17 12.56 -5.13
CA LYS A 178 1.84 11.57 -5.97
C LYS A 178 3.30 11.35 -5.62
N THR A 179 3.83 10.21 -6.02
CA THR A 179 5.27 9.93 -6.03
C THR A 179 5.68 9.05 -7.20
N SER A 180 6.98 8.99 -7.47
CA SER A 180 7.62 8.01 -8.35
C SER A 180 8.77 7.34 -7.61
N ILE A 181 8.78 6.02 -7.60
CA ILE A 181 9.81 5.20 -6.95
C ILE A 181 10.37 4.17 -7.92
N VAL A 182 11.61 3.75 -7.72
CA VAL A 182 12.15 2.54 -8.37
C VAL A 182 11.91 1.39 -7.41
N PHE A 183 11.06 0.44 -7.79
CA PHE A 183 10.73 -0.73 -6.99
C PHE A 183 11.37 -1.98 -7.57
N ASP A 184 11.94 -2.84 -6.72
CA ASP A 184 12.56 -4.10 -7.13
C ASP A 184 11.63 -5.29 -6.84
N PHE A 185 10.94 -5.76 -7.89
CA PHE A 185 10.03 -6.89 -7.83
C PHE A 185 10.73 -8.25 -7.67
N THR A 186 12.06 -8.29 -7.60
CA THR A 186 12.81 -9.53 -7.29
C THR A 186 12.99 -9.78 -5.80
N THR A 187 12.73 -8.79 -4.95
CA THR A 187 13.09 -8.81 -3.51
C THR A 187 12.03 -9.42 -2.58
N GLY A 188 11.18 -10.31 -3.10
CA GLY A 188 10.13 -11.04 -2.37
C GLY A 188 10.44 -12.53 -2.25
N PRO A 189 9.89 -13.27 -1.27
CA PRO A 189 10.42 -14.59 -0.93
C PRO A 189 10.38 -15.53 -2.13
N PHE A 190 11.56 -15.98 -2.53
CA PHE A 190 11.75 -17.25 -3.20
C PHE A 190 11.47 -18.40 -2.21
N ASP A 191 10.34 -18.38 -1.47
CA ASP A 191 10.01 -19.46 -0.54
C ASP A 191 9.21 -20.54 -1.26
N TYR A 192 9.91 -21.28 -2.09
CA TYR A 192 9.73 -22.73 -2.04
C TYR A 192 10.92 -23.31 -1.29
N CYS A 193 10.67 -23.66 -0.02
CA CYS A 193 11.40 -24.64 0.78
C CYS A 193 12.54 -24.13 1.69
N PHE A 194 12.17 -23.73 2.92
CA PHE A 194 12.74 -24.38 4.10
C PHE A 194 11.69 -25.33 4.71
N ILE A 195 11.80 -26.58 4.27
CA ILE A 195 11.55 -27.85 4.97
C ILE A 195 11.09 -27.71 6.44
N HIS A 196 10.02 -28.43 6.78
CA HIS A 196 9.75 -29.04 8.09
C HIS A 196 10.72 -28.71 9.24
N SER A 197 10.23 -27.96 10.23
CA SER A 197 10.51 -28.30 11.64
C SER A 197 9.40 -27.73 12.51
N SER A 198 8.48 -28.59 12.91
CA SER A 198 7.66 -28.38 14.09
C SER A 198 8.58 -28.22 15.30
N ALA A 199 8.63 -27.03 15.91
CA ALA A 199 8.91 -26.89 17.33
C ALA A 199 8.53 -25.48 17.79
N ALA A 200 7.59 -25.43 18.70
CA ALA A 200 7.18 -24.25 19.44
C ALA A 200 8.38 -23.48 20.01
N PHE A 201 8.45 -22.16 19.77
CA PHE A 201 9.28 -21.30 20.60
C PHE A 201 8.42 -20.76 21.74
N HIS A 202 8.36 -21.56 22.80
CA HIS A 202 7.90 -21.14 24.11
C HIS A 202 8.90 -20.14 24.69
N SER A 203 8.35 -19.12 25.35
CA SER A 203 9.07 -18.14 26.14
C SER A 203 10.03 -18.79 27.14
N GLU A 204 11.31 -18.41 27.12
CA GLU A 204 12.13 -18.40 28.33
C GLU A 204 12.78 -17.03 28.52
N ARG A 205 12.38 -16.37 29.60
CA ARG A 205 13.19 -15.35 30.27
C ARG A 205 14.47 -16.03 30.76
N LYS A 206 15.63 -15.41 30.53
CA LYS A 206 16.75 -15.45 31.46
C LYS A 206 17.62 -14.21 31.28
N SER A 207 17.63 -13.39 32.31
CA SER A 207 18.60 -12.33 32.55
C SER A 207 20.02 -12.90 32.49
N VAL A 208 20.92 -12.27 31.75
CA VAL A 208 22.34 -12.21 32.09
C VAL A 208 22.90 -10.82 31.75
N VAL A 209 23.17 -10.10 32.83
CA VAL A 209 24.20 -9.08 33.12
C VAL A 209 25.24 -8.76 32.02
N GLY A 210 25.32 -7.47 31.67
CA GLY A 210 26.52 -6.62 31.50
C GLY A 210 27.62 -7.01 30.50
N PHE A 211 28.04 -6.06 29.65
CA PHE A 211 29.31 -5.33 29.83
C PHE A 211 29.50 -4.22 28.78
N SER A 212 30.45 -3.36 29.11
CA SER A 212 30.63 -1.96 28.74
C SER A 212 31.13 -1.68 27.31
N ALA A 213 31.07 -0.38 27.01
CA ALA A 213 31.55 0.30 25.82
C ALA A 213 33.07 0.16 25.57
N SER A 214 33.44 0.33 24.30
CA SER A 214 34.65 1.04 23.85
C SER A 214 34.34 1.72 22.52
#